data_AF-A0A954QNG2-F1
#
_entry.id   AF-A0A954QNG2-F1
#
_cell.length_a   1.000
_cell.length_b   1.000
_cell.length_c   1.000
_cell.angle_alpha   90.00
_cell.angle_beta   90.00
_cell.angle_gamma   90.00
#
_symmetry.space_group_name_H-M   'P 1'
#
loop_
_entity.id
_entity.type
_entity.pdbx_description
1 polymer ?
#
loop_
_entity_poly.entity_id
_entity_poly.type
_entity_poly.pdbx_seq_one_letter_code
_entity_poly.pdbx_strand_id
1 'polypeptide(L)'
;MTSDPIGWERLRAIFCNPPPVREVWERQFDYFDEELQQLGRTPHDQVEFGDLWYYYHDLAYVELQPDLFAHLFPVCLMDWHRSLIANQTCAHGDSEFHKAVRRGDVFDKMLTIVQRKQVESVCRDSMLYRLDQERGFAFDGMHTPAFGWLMRMNSLGLISHELHLLWQAWWEMSTPGRAVAFLEYCSALLYVYDESPLIDVRTGSAWHVGPCWENDSLLLDGGWLQENVEFIRTYVTAARITDVVHQAVRVLQNEPESHVAAQIAVDLELRTELLERRLSELPTLLTVADGRLDWSE
;
A
#
# COMPACT_ATOMS: atom_id res chain seq x y z
N MET A 1 8.49 -6.43 19.91
CA MET A 1 7.38 -6.09 18.99
C MET A 1 6.94 -4.68 19.32
N THR A 2 6.92 -3.81 18.32
CA THR A 2 6.28 -2.49 18.40
C THR A 2 4.77 -2.69 18.54
N SER A 3 4.10 -1.85 19.32
CA SER A 3 2.63 -1.85 19.40
C SER A 3 2.04 -1.30 18.11
N ASP A 4 0.87 -1.81 17.69
CA ASP A 4 0.10 -1.29 16.56
C ASP A 4 -0.10 0.24 16.72
N PRO A 5 0.41 1.07 15.79
CA PRO A 5 0.37 2.52 15.94
C PRO A 5 -0.98 3.13 15.57
N ILE A 6 -1.91 2.33 15.06
CA ILE A 6 -3.23 2.78 14.60
C ILE A 6 -4.31 2.30 15.55
N GLY A 7 -5.07 3.25 16.08
CA GLY A 7 -6.20 3.00 16.96
C GLY A 7 -7.32 3.99 16.71
N TRP A 8 -8.52 3.64 17.18
CA TRP A 8 -9.73 4.45 16.99
C TRP A 8 -9.59 5.89 17.49
N GLU A 9 -8.91 6.09 18.63
CA GLU A 9 -8.66 7.43 19.18
C GLU A 9 -7.87 8.30 18.19
N ARG A 10 -6.81 7.74 17.59
CA ARG A 10 -5.99 8.45 16.59
C ARG A 10 -6.82 8.81 15.36
N LEU A 11 -7.54 7.85 14.79
CA LEU A 11 -8.29 8.06 13.55
C LEU A 11 -9.40 9.09 13.72
N ARG A 12 -10.15 9.02 14.83
CA ARG A 12 -11.23 9.96 15.10
C ARG A 12 -10.75 11.36 15.45
N ALA A 13 -9.60 11.48 16.09
CA ALA A 13 -9.02 12.78 16.42
C ALA A 13 -8.72 13.62 15.17
N ILE A 14 -8.41 12.99 14.03
CA ILE A 14 -8.24 13.67 12.73
C ILE A 14 -9.50 14.46 12.35
N PHE A 15 -10.67 13.93 12.71
CA PHE A 15 -11.98 14.50 12.38
C PHE A 15 -12.66 15.16 13.57
N CYS A 16 -11.90 15.55 14.59
CA CYS A 16 -12.39 16.19 15.82
C CYS A 16 -13.38 15.34 16.62
N ASN A 17 -13.19 14.02 16.63
CA ASN A 17 -14.01 13.05 17.38
C ASN A 17 -15.52 13.17 17.09
N PRO A 18 -15.92 12.97 15.82
CA PRO A 18 -17.32 13.15 15.44
C PRO A 18 -18.21 12.13 16.15
N PRO A 19 -19.45 12.53 16.51
CA PRO A 19 -20.47 11.61 16.99
C PRO A 19 -21.16 10.91 15.81
N PRO A 20 -21.89 9.80 16.06
CA PRO A 20 -22.78 9.23 15.05
C PRO A 20 -23.81 10.24 14.53
N VAL A 21 -24.10 10.15 13.23
CA VAL A 21 -24.97 11.07 12.49
C VAL A 21 -26.41 10.61 12.58
N ARG A 22 -27.31 11.52 12.97
CA ARG A 22 -28.73 11.20 13.18
C ARG A 22 -29.57 11.25 11.91
N GLU A 23 -29.26 12.19 11.04
CA GLU A 23 -29.98 12.48 9.81
C GLU A 23 -29.00 12.42 8.65
N VAL A 24 -29.20 11.46 7.76
CA VAL A 24 -28.44 11.32 6.52
C VAL A 24 -29.31 11.83 5.38
N TRP A 25 -28.85 12.90 4.72
CA TRP A 25 -29.48 13.45 3.51
C TRP A 25 -28.81 12.96 2.23
N GLU A 26 -27.57 12.45 2.34
CA GLU A 26 -26.84 11.78 1.27
C GLU A 26 -27.70 10.65 0.69
N ARG A 27 -27.80 10.60 -0.64
CA ARG A 27 -28.46 9.51 -1.35
C ARG A 27 -27.42 8.46 -1.69
N GLN A 28 -27.60 7.27 -1.16
CA GLN A 28 -26.68 6.16 -1.37
C GLN A 28 -26.70 5.78 -2.87
N PHE A 29 -25.52 5.47 -3.42
CA PHE A 29 -25.30 5.24 -4.85
C PHE A 29 -26.26 4.21 -5.49
N ASP A 30 -26.53 3.10 -4.82
CA ASP A 30 -27.42 2.01 -5.23
C ASP A 30 -28.80 2.08 -4.54
N TYR A 31 -29.16 3.24 -3.99
CA TYR A 31 -30.42 3.52 -3.30
C TYR A 31 -30.65 2.76 -1.98
N PHE A 32 -29.58 2.26 -1.35
CA PHE A 32 -29.60 1.68 0.01
C PHE A 32 -29.57 2.76 1.11
N ASP A 33 -30.49 3.73 1.01
CA ASP A 33 -30.55 4.89 1.90
C ASP A 33 -30.81 4.49 3.37
N GLU A 34 -31.56 3.40 3.62
CA GLU A 34 -31.86 2.92 4.97
C GLU A 34 -30.62 2.31 5.64
N GLU A 35 -29.84 1.54 4.87
CA GLU A 35 -28.57 0.96 5.31
C GLU A 35 -27.53 2.05 5.58
N LEU A 36 -27.41 3.05 4.71
CA LEU A 36 -26.54 4.20 4.93
C LEU A 36 -26.95 4.99 6.18
N GLN A 37 -28.25 5.20 6.38
CA GLN A 37 -28.79 5.87 7.56
C GLN A 37 -28.51 5.08 8.83
N GLN A 38 -28.58 3.75 8.79
CA GLN A 38 -28.21 2.88 9.90
C GLN A 38 -26.71 2.94 10.17
N LEU A 39 -25.88 2.83 9.13
CA LEU A 39 -24.43 2.91 9.21
C LEU A 39 -23.96 4.24 9.84
N GLY A 40 -24.54 5.36 9.42
CA GLY A 40 -24.24 6.68 10.00
C GLY A 40 -24.57 6.81 11.50
N ARG A 41 -25.55 6.04 11.99
CA ARG A 41 -25.94 6.01 13.42
C ARG A 41 -25.13 5.04 14.26
N THR A 42 -24.45 4.08 13.64
CA THR A 42 -23.65 3.08 14.33
C THR A 42 -22.36 3.71 14.87
N PRO A 43 -21.99 3.49 16.14
CA PRO A 43 -20.68 3.87 16.65
C PRO A 43 -19.56 3.23 15.83
N HIS A 44 -18.52 4.00 15.51
CA HIS A 44 -17.38 3.59 14.67
C HIS A 44 -16.75 2.23 15.05
N ASP A 45 -16.68 1.91 16.35
CA ASP A 45 -16.10 0.68 16.89
C ASP A 45 -17.05 -0.54 16.83
N GLN A 46 -18.29 -0.32 16.39
CA GLN A 46 -19.34 -1.32 16.22
C GLN A 46 -19.75 -1.50 14.75
N VAL A 47 -19.15 -0.73 13.84
CA VAL A 47 -19.39 -0.90 12.40
C VAL A 47 -18.70 -2.20 11.95
N GLU A 48 -19.47 -3.10 11.34
CA GLU A 48 -18.92 -4.24 10.63
C GLU A 48 -18.31 -3.77 9.31
N PHE A 49 -17.04 -4.08 9.04
CA PHE A 49 -16.37 -3.55 7.85
C PHE A 49 -17.03 -3.98 6.53
N GLY A 50 -17.70 -5.14 6.51
CA GLY A 50 -18.48 -5.56 5.33
C GLY A 50 -19.58 -4.56 4.94
N ASP A 51 -20.13 -3.81 5.90
CA ASP A 51 -21.14 -2.78 5.64
C ASP A 51 -20.54 -1.53 4.97
N LEU A 52 -19.20 -1.39 4.92
CA LEU A 52 -18.56 -0.31 4.17
C LEU A 52 -18.74 -0.45 2.66
N TRP A 53 -19.22 -1.59 2.17
CA TRP A 53 -19.69 -1.72 0.79
C TRP A 53 -20.65 -0.60 0.39
N TYR A 54 -21.58 -0.25 1.29
CA TYR A 54 -22.57 0.81 1.07
C TYR A 54 -21.93 2.20 0.93
N TYR A 55 -20.84 2.46 1.66
CA TYR A 55 -20.25 3.80 1.75
C TYR A 55 -19.07 4.01 0.79
N TYR A 56 -18.33 2.97 0.44
CA TYR A 56 -17.23 3.07 -0.53
C TYR A 56 -17.72 3.46 -1.93
N HIS A 57 -18.92 3.05 -2.34
CA HIS A 57 -19.51 3.52 -3.60
C HIS A 57 -19.90 5.00 -3.53
N ASP A 58 -20.41 5.44 -2.38
CA ASP A 58 -20.77 6.83 -2.16
C ASP A 58 -19.54 7.74 -2.26
N LEU A 59 -18.43 7.35 -1.62
CA LEU A 59 -17.13 8.04 -1.74
C LEU A 59 -16.74 8.28 -3.19
N ALA A 60 -17.08 7.37 -4.11
CA ALA A 60 -16.71 7.46 -5.52
C ALA A 60 -17.68 8.28 -6.39
N TYR A 61 -18.99 8.30 -6.06
CA TYR A 61 -20.02 8.62 -7.05
C TYR A 61 -21.09 9.61 -6.62
N VAL A 62 -21.22 9.94 -5.33
CA VAL A 62 -22.31 10.80 -4.84
C VAL A 62 -21.82 12.11 -4.23
N GLU A 63 -22.76 13.02 -3.94
CA GLU A 63 -22.48 14.22 -3.15
C GLU A 63 -22.39 13.84 -1.67
N LEU A 64 -21.17 13.87 -1.13
CA LEU A 64 -20.90 13.44 0.23
C LEU A 64 -21.39 14.44 1.28
N GLN A 65 -22.09 13.93 2.29
CA GLN A 65 -22.49 14.67 3.46
C GLN A 65 -21.28 14.88 4.41
N PRO A 66 -20.87 16.13 4.72
CA PRO A 66 -19.60 16.36 5.44
C PRO A 66 -19.51 15.76 6.85
N ASP A 67 -20.58 15.78 7.63
CA ASP A 67 -20.60 15.20 8.98
C ASP A 67 -20.69 13.67 8.96
N LEU A 68 -21.38 13.09 7.96
CA LEU A 68 -21.36 11.65 7.70
C LEU A 68 -19.96 11.18 7.30
N PHE A 69 -19.30 11.92 6.40
CA PHE A 69 -17.92 11.68 6.02
C PHE A 69 -16.98 11.75 7.22
N ALA A 70 -17.07 12.79 8.04
CA ALA A 70 -16.25 12.91 9.24
C ALA A 70 -16.43 11.70 10.18
N HIS A 71 -17.65 11.18 10.31
CA HIS A 71 -17.97 10.01 11.14
C HIS A 71 -17.48 8.69 10.55
N LEU A 72 -17.72 8.43 9.27
CA LEU A 72 -17.46 7.14 8.63
C LEU A 72 -16.05 6.99 8.05
N PHE A 73 -15.39 8.07 7.60
CA PHE A 73 -14.05 7.97 7.03
C PHE A 73 -12.99 7.41 8.01
N PRO A 74 -13.03 7.69 9.33
CA PRO A 74 -12.23 6.95 10.31
C PRO A 74 -12.43 5.43 10.29
N VAL A 75 -13.64 4.96 10.01
CA VAL A 75 -13.96 3.52 9.87
C VAL A 75 -13.32 2.98 8.59
N CYS A 76 -13.43 3.70 7.48
CA CYS A 76 -12.75 3.37 6.23
C CYS A 76 -11.22 3.23 6.41
N LEU A 77 -10.60 4.14 7.16
CA LEU A 77 -9.16 4.09 7.45
C LEU A 77 -8.78 2.91 8.36
N MET A 78 -9.65 2.53 9.31
CA MET A 78 -9.42 1.36 10.15
C MET A 78 -9.52 0.07 9.33
N ASP A 79 -10.53 -0.05 8.47
CA ASP A 79 -10.68 -1.20 7.56
C ASP A 79 -9.47 -1.32 6.62
N TRP A 80 -9.03 -0.20 6.05
CA TRP A 80 -7.82 -0.14 5.24
C TRP A 80 -6.58 -0.63 6.00
N HIS A 81 -6.38 -0.19 7.24
CA HIS A 81 -5.28 -0.65 8.09
C HIS A 81 -5.40 -2.14 8.40
N ARG A 82 -6.59 -2.60 8.83
CA ARG A 82 -6.80 -3.99 9.23
C ARG A 82 -6.64 -4.96 8.07
N SER A 83 -7.14 -4.63 6.89
CA SER A 83 -6.94 -5.44 5.67
C SER A 83 -5.45 -5.50 5.28
N LEU A 84 -4.70 -4.39 5.39
CA LEU A 84 -3.25 -4.38 5.17
C LEU A 84 -2.51 -5.33 6.15
N ILE A 85 -2.84 -5.27 7.44
CA ILE A 85 -2.23 -6.17 8.44
C ILE A 85 -2.61 -7.63 8.18
N ALA A 86 -3.82 -7.89 7.69
CA ALA A 86 -4.31 -9.23 7.36
C ALA A 86 -3.84 -9.75 5.98
N ASN A 87 -3.05 -8.99 5.22
CA ASN A 87 -2.64 -9.33 3.86
C ASN A 87 -3.82 -9.52 2.90
N GLN A 88 -4.86 -8.69 3.03
CA GLN A 88 -6.10 -8.72 2.26
C GLN A 88 -6.28 -7.42 1.47
N THR A 89 -7.07 -7.46 0.40
CA THR A 89 -7.50 -6.26 -0.30
C THR A 89 -8.48 -5.45 0.57
N CYS A 90 -8.55 -4.14 0.37
CA CYS A 90 -9.52 -3.27 1.06
C CYS A 90 -10.80 -3.14 0.23
N ALA A 91 -11.40 -4.28 -0.10
CA ALA A 91 -12.54 -4.38 -1.00
C ALA A 91 -13.67 -5.21 -0.38
N HIS A 92 -14.90 -4.75 -0.59
CA HIS A 92 -16.14 -5.44 -0.23
C HIS A 92 -16.97 -5.58 -1.50
N GLY A 93 -16.90 -6.75 -2.14
CA GLY A 93 -17.50 -6.96 -3.46
C GLY A 93 -16.78 -6.18 -4.56
N ASP A 94 -17.50 -5.28 -5.23
CA ASP A 94 -16.99 -4.40 -6.30
C ASP A 94 -16.63 -2.98 -5.82
N SER A 95 -16.75 -2.75 -4.51
CA SER A 95 -16.46 -1.49 -3.84
C SER A 95 -15.12 -1.59 -3.11
N GLU A 96 -14.19 -0.69 -3.44
CA GLU A 96 -12.79 -0.77 -3.02
C GLU A 96 -12.27 0.63 -2.66
N PHE A 97 -11.51 0.71 -1.57
CA PHE A 97 -11.09 1.96 -0.94
C PHE A 97 -10.31 2.91 -1.86
N HIS A 98 -9.27 2.45 -2.55
CA HIS A 98 -8.40 3.32 -3.34
C HIS A 98 -9.11 3.83 -4.59
N LYS A 99 -9.85 2.95 -5.27
CA LYS A 99 -10.76 3.34 -6.37
C LYS A 99 -11.75 4.40 -5.88
N ALA A 100 -12.37 4.20 -4.71
CA ALA A 100 -13.33 5.13 -4.16
C ALA A 100 -12.73 6.51 -3.88
N VAL A 101 -11.61 6.55 -3.14
CA VAL A 101 -10.88 7.78 -2.82
C VAL A 101 -10.44 8.51 -4.09
N ARG A 102 -9.88 7.78 -5.06
CA ARG A 102 -9.38 8.36 -6.32
C ARG A 102 -10.50 8.89 -7.20
N ARG A 103 -11.56 8.10 -7.40
CA ARG A 103 -12.68 8.47 -8.27
C ARG A 103 -13.49 9.63 -7.71
N GLY A 104 -13.69 9.62 -6.38
CA GLY A 104 -14.38 10.66 -5.64
C GLY A 104 -13.61 11.96 -5.52
N ASP A 105 -12.28 11.91 -5.68
CA ASP A 105 -11.37 13.00 -5.35
C ASP A 105 -11.47 13.39 -3.86
N VAL A 106 -11.58 12.36 -3.01
CA VAL A 106 -11.96 12.50 -1.59
C VAL A 106 -10.94 13.31 -0.81
N PHE A 107 -9.64 13.11 -1.08
CA PHE A 107 -8.58 13.81 -0.37
C PHE A 107 -8.57 15.31 -0.63
N ASP A 108 -8.95 15.74 -1.83
CA ASP A 108 -8.96 17.15 -2.20
C ASP A 108 -10.30 17.83 -1.91
N LYS A 109 -11.42 17.11 -2.02
CA LYS A 109 -12.75 17.66 -1.78
C LYS A 109 -13.18 17.66 -0.31
N MET A 110 -12.83 16.60 0.43
CA MET A 110 -13.41 16.37 1.76
C MET A 110 -12.44 16.61 2.92
N LEU A 111 -11.13 16.61 2.67
CA LEU A 111 -10.13 16.83 3.71
C LEU A 111 -9.59 18.26 3.68
N THR A 112 -9.47 18.86 4.85
CA THR A 112 -8.59 20.03 5.00
C THR A 112 -7.12 19.61 4.81
N ILE A 113 -6.24 20.56 4.50
CA ILE A 113 -4.79 20.30 4.37
C ILE A 113 -4.22 19.60 5.61
N VAL A 114 -4.67 19.98 6.81
CA VAL A 114 -4.21 19.37 8.07
C VAL A 114 -4.71 17.93 8.18
N GLN A 115 -5.98 17.68 7.88
CA GLN A 115 -6.55 16.34 7.90
C GLN A 115 -5.89 15.43 6.88
N ARG A 116 -5.67 15.90 5.64
CA ARG A 116 -4.99 15.14 4.59
C ARG A 116 -3.62 14.67 5.04
N LYS A 117 -2.79 15.56 5.60
CA LYS A 117 -1.48 15.20 6.16
C LYS A 117 -1.56 14.16 7.27
N GLN A 118 -2.57 14.24 8.13
CA GLN A 118 -2.76 13.26 9.20
C GLN A 118 -3.24 11.90 8.67
N VAL A 119 -4.10 11.88 7.65
CA VAL A 119 -4.53 10.67 6.94
C VAL A 119 -3.33 10.02 6.23
N GLU A 120 -2.54 10.80 5.50
CA GLU A 120 -1.33 10.28 4.84
C GLU A 120 -0.30 9.78 5.83
N SER A 121 -0.17 10.43 7.00
CA SER A 121 0.63 9.93 8.11
C SER A 121 0.11 8.61 8.67
N VAL A 122 -1.21 8.37 8.70
CA VAL A 122 -1.78 7.07 9.08
C VAL A 122 -1.39 6.01 8.06
N CYS A 123 -1.60 6.27 6.77
CA CYS A 123 -1.23 5.33 5.71
C CYS A 123 0.26 4.96 5.77
N ARG A 124 1.13 5.96 5.95
CA ARG A 124 2.58 5.74 6.11
C ARG A 124 2.89 4.88 7.34
N ASP A 125 2.35 5.23 8.50
CA ASP A 125 2.69 4.53 9.75
C ASP A 125 2.15 3.09 9.76
N SER A 126 0.96 2.85 9.17
CA SER A 126 0.42 1.51 8.92
C SER A 126 1.32 0.68 8.00
N MET A 127 1.76 1.25 6.87
CA MET A 127 2.68 0.57 5.96
C MET A 127 3.98 0.21 6.65
N LEU A 128 4.64 1.18 7.31
CA LEU A 128 5.89 0.93 8.02
C LEU A 128 5.71 -0.14 9.12
N TYR A 129 4.60 -0.11 9.85
CA TYR A 129 4.28 -1.13 10.84
C TYR A 129 4.06 -2.53 10.23
N ARG A 130 3.46 -2.62 9.04
CA ARG A 130 3.33 -3.88 8.29
C ARG A 130 4.69 -4.38 7.81
N LEU A 131 5.54 -3.50 7.27
CA LEU A 131 6.89 -3.86 6.81
C LEU A 131 7.78 -4.33 7.97
N ASP A 132 7.62 -3.75 9.16
CA ASP A 132 8.37 -4.17 10.36
C ASP A 132 8.10 -5.64 10.77
N GLN A 133 7.00 -6.23 10.28
CA GLN A 133 6.61 -7.62 10.52
C GLN A 133 7.20 -8.61 9.53
N GLU A 134 7.78 -8.15 8.41
CA GLU A 134 8.38 -9.05 7.42
C GLU A 134 9.56 -9.84 7.99
N ARG A 135 9.64 -11.11 7.59
CA ARG A 135 10.67 -12.08 8.00
C ARG A 135 10.75 -13.26 7.03
N GLY A 136 11.92 -13.87 6.96
CA GLY A 136 12.17 -15.22 6.46
C GLY A 136 12.05 -15.40 4.95
N PHE A 137 11.77 -14.34 4.18
CA PHE A 137 11.47 -14.42 2.74
C PHE A 137 10.43 -15.52 2.44
N ALA A 138 9.35 -15.52 3.22
CA ALA A 138 8.36 -16.59 3.18
C ALA A 138 7.67 -16.68 1.80
N PHE A 139 7.48 -17.90 1.30
CA PHE A 139 6.73 -18.17 0.08
C PHE A 139 5.56 -19.13 0.36
N ASP A 140 4.35 -18.72 0.00
CA ASP A 140 3.13 -19.53 0.14
C ASP A 140 2.17 -19.29 -1.04
N GLY A 141 2.70 -19.35 -2.26
CA GLY A 141 1.90 -19.11 -3.48
C GLY A 141 1.16 -17.77 -3.42
N MET A 142 -0.16 -17.81 -3.66
CA MET A 142 -1.03 -16.62 -3.59
C MET A 142 -1.16 -15.99 -2.20
N HIS A 143 -0.73 -16.69 -1.14
CA HIS A 143 -0.77 -16.21 0.24
C HIS A 143 0.58 -15.63 0.71
N THR A 144 1.55 -15.51 -0.20
CA THR A 144 2.86 -14.89 0.09
C THR A 144 2.66 -13.50 0.71
N PRO A 145 3.19 -13.25 1.94
CA PRO A 145 2.99 -11.99 2.65
C PRO A 145 3.44 -10.75 1.88
N ALA A 146 4.48 -10.90 1.06
CA ALA A 146 5.02 -9.81 0.26
C ALA A 146 4.03 -9.23 -0.74
N PHE A 147 3.10 -10.05 -1.24
CA PHE A 147 2.14 -9.61 -2.26
C PHE A 147 1.18 -8.55 -1.74
N GLY A 148 0.57 -8.75 -0.57
CA GLY A 148 -0.45 -7.82 -0.11
C GLY A 148 0.12 -6.45 0.27
N TRP A 149 1.29 -6.39 0.92
CA TRP A 149 1.89 -5.08 1.22
C TRP A 149 2.41 -4.38 -0.03
N LEU A 150 2.99 -5.12 -0.99
CA LEU A 150 3.51 -4.52 -2.22
C LEU A 150 2.39 -3.93 -3.07
N MET A 151 1.33 -4.71 -3.29
CA MET A 151 0.14 -4.27 -4.00
C MET A 151 -0.49 -3.06 -3.31
N ARG A 152 -0.57 -3.09 -1.97
CA ARG A 152 -1.11 -1.96 -1.21
C ARG A 152 -0.26 -0.70 -1.29
N MET A 153 1.06 -0.84 -1.27
CA MET A 153 1.99 0.28 -1.48
C MET A 153 1.77 0.91 -2.85
N ASN A 154 1.58 0.09 -3.88
CA ASN A 154 1.30 0.57 -5.22
C ASN A 154 -0.08 1.22 -5.35
N SER A 155 -1.09 0.74 -4.63
CA SER A 155 -2.39 1.41 -4.53
C SER A 155 -2.32 2.77 -3.84
N LEU A 156 -1.40 2.97 -2.89
CA LEU A 156 -1.16 4.31 -2.34
C LEU A 156 -0.58 5.27 -3.38
N GLY A 157 0.14 4.77 -4.39
CA GLY A 157 0.62 5.58 -5.51
C GLY A 157 -0.49 6.24 -6.32
N LEU A 158 -1.70 5.68 -6.29
CA LEU A 158 -2.89 6.20 -6.96
C LEU A 158 -3.52 7.39 -6.22
N ILE A 159 -3.35 7.49 -4.89
CA ILE A 159 -4.14 8.41 -4.04
C ILE A 159 -3.33 9.32 -3.13
N SER A 160 -2.10 8.96 -2.77
CA SER A 160 -1.31 9.75 -1.81
C SER A 160 -0.40 10.76 -2.52
N HIS A 161 -0.42 12.00 -2.05
CA HIS A 161 0.50 13.07 -2.46
C HIS A 161 1.81 13.06 -1.65
N GLU A 162 1.82 12.39 -0.49
CA GLU A 162 2.99 12.28 0.40
C GLU A 162 3.67 10.90 0.34
N LEU A 163 3.48 10.14 -0.75
CA LEU A 163 4.09 8.81 -0.92
C LEU A 163 5.63 8.85 -0.75
N HIS A 164 6.27 9.93 -1.21
CA HIS A 164 7.71 10.13 -1.04
C HIS A 164 8.19 10.02 0.42
N LEU A 165 7.38 10.42 1.41
CA LEU A 165 7.71 10.31 2.83
C LEU A 165 7.69 8.85 3.29
N LEU A 166 6.82 8.01 2.75
CA LEU A 166 6.82 6.57 3.02
C LEU A 166 8.10 5.93 2.48
N TRP A 167 8.47 6.20 1.23
CA TRP A 167 9.70 5.68 0.62
C TRP A 167 10.94 6.09 1.41
N GLN A 168 11.04 7.37 1.79
CA GLN A 168 12.14 7.88 2.58
C GLN A 168 12.25 7.18 3.94
N ALA A 169 11.14 7.08 4.69
CA ALA A 169 11.13 6.44 6.01
C ALA A 169 11.33 4.91 5.95
N TRP A 170 10.88 4.26 4.88
CA TRP A 170 11.12 2.85 4.64
C TRP A 170 12.62 2.62 4.40
N TRP A 171 13.21 3.38 3.48
CA TRP A 171 14.61 3.26 3.03
C TRP A 171 15.66 3.62 4.09
N GLU A 172 15.25 4.17 5.22
CA GLU A 172 16.11 4.27 6.42
C GLU A 172 16.49 2.89 7.00
N MET A 173 15.79 1.81 6.64
CA MET A 173 16.09 0.42 7.03
C MET A 173 16.29 0.25 8.56
N SER A 174 15.45 0.90 9.36
CA SER A 174 15.61 0.94 10.82
C SER A 174 15.28 -0.38 11.53
N THR A 175 14.69 -1.36 10.82
CA THR A 175 14.31 -2.67 11.36
C THR A 175 14.69 -3.80 10.40
N PRO A 176 14.88 -5.04 10.90
CA PRO A 176 15.06 -6.22 10.03
C PRO A 176 13.91 -6.40 9.04
N GLY A 177 12.66 -6.17 9.45
CA GLY A 177 11.49 -6.34 8.56
C GLY A 177 11.53 -5.38 7.37
N ARG A 178 11.87 -4.11 7.59
CA ARG A 178 12.06 -3.14 6.47
C ARG A 178 13.16 -3.57 5.51
N ALA A 179 14.25 -4.14 6.03
CA ALA A 179 15.34 -4.68 5.22
C ALA A 179 14.90 -5.90 4.39
N VAL A 180 14.14 -6.81 4.99
CA VAL A 180 13.54 -7.95 4.28
C VAL A 180 12.61 -7.46 3.17
N ALA A 181 11.66 -6.59 3.50
CA ALA A 181 10.71 -6.04 2.52
C ALA A 181 11.40 -5.29 1.37
N PHE A 182 12.50 -4.59 1.66
CA PHE A 182 13.28 -3.92 0.62
C PHE A 182 13.98 -4.91 -0.30
N LEU A 183 14.57 -5.98 0.24
CA LEU A 183 15.18 -7.02 -0.58
C LEU A 183 14.13 -7.78 -1.41
N GLU A 184 12.94 -7.98 -0.86
CA GLU A 184 11.76 -8.48 -1.59
C GLU A 184 11.41 -7.58 -2.77
N TYR A 185 11.26 -6.27 -2.54
CA TYR A 185 11.03 -5.29 -3.60
C TYR A 185 12.15 -5.28 -4.64
N CYS A 186 13.41 -5.26 -4.20
CA CYS A 186 14.57 -5.28 -5.07
C CYS A 186 14.66 -6.56 -5.90
N SER A 187 14.13 -7.68 -5.41
CA SER A 187 14.17 -8.92 -6.18
C SER A 187 13.41 -8.80 -7.50
N ALA A 188 12.29 -8.07 -7.52
CA ALA A 188 11.52 -7.77 -8.74
C ALA A 188 12.30 -6.90 -9.73
N LEU A 189 13.29 -6.13 -9.27
CA LEU A 189 14.16 -5.31 -10.11
C LEU A 189 15.43 -6.05 -10.57
N LEU A 190 15.92 -7.02 -9.81
CA LEU A 190 17.20 -7.67 -10.08
C LEU A 190 17.08 -9.00 -10.81
N TYR A 191 15.99 -9.75 -10.63
CA TYR A 191 15.91 -11.12 -11.11
C TYR A 191 14.87 -11.31 -12.20
N VAL A 192 15.15 -12.25 -13.09
CA VAL A 192 14.16 -12.87 -13.97
C VAL A 192 13.57 -14.09 -13.23
N TYR A 193 12.38 -14.51 -13.64
CA TYR A 193 11.46 -15.44 -12.96
C TYR A 193 12.09 -16.58 -12.13
N ASP A 194 13.10 -17.29 -12.62
CA ASP A 194 13.70 -18.49 -12.03
C ASP A 194 15.06 -18.26 -11.34
N GLU A 195 15.52 -17.01 -11.27
CA GLU A 195 16.87 -16.68 -10.83
C GLU A 195 16.96 -16.11 -9.40
N SER A 196 15.80 -15.76 -8.81
CA SER A 196 15.78 -15.07 -7.52
C SER A 196 16.18 -16.00 -6.37
N PRO A 197 17.14 -15.61 -5.50
CA PRO A 197 17.52 -16.38 -4.32
C PRO A 197 16.46 -16.36 -3.22
N LEU A 198 15.39 -15.57 -3.38
CA LEU A 198 14.21 -15.61 -2.52
C LEU A 198 13.32 -16.84 -2.81
N ILE A 199 13.56 -17.54 -3.93
CA ILE A 199 12.82 -18.72 -4.35
C ILE A 199 13.53 -19.96 -3.81
N ASP A 200 12.86 -20.74 -2.95
CA ASP A 200 13.32 -22.09 -2.66
C ASP A 200 13.01 -23.00 -3.86
N VAL A 201 14.04 -23.28 -4.66
CA VAL A 201 13.98 -24.20 -5.81
C VAL A 201 13.44 -25.59 -5.42
N ARG A 202 13.49 -25.98 -4.13
CA ARG A 202 12.97 -27.26 -3.62
C ARG A 202 11.45 -27.35 -3.63
N THR A 203 10.73 -26.23 -3.58
CA THR A 203 9.26 -26.24 -3.63
C THR A 203 8.72 -26.29 -5.07
N GLY A 204 9.59 -26.20 -6.08
CA GLY A 204 9.23 -26.36 -7.49
C GLY A 204 8.34 -25.25 -8.05
N SER A 205 8.25 -24.13 -7.34
CA SER A 205 7.36 -23.00 -7.64
C SER A 205 8.19 -21.77 -7.96
N ALA A 206 8.39 -21.49 -9.26
CA ALA A 206 9.08 -20.29 -9.73
C ALA A 206 8.17 -19.07 -9.60
N TRP A 207 8.31 -18.29 -8.53
CA TRP A 207 7.59 -17.03 -8.37
C TRP A 207 8.43 -16.00 -7.64
N HIS A 208 8.55 -14.82 -8.23
CA HIS A 208 9.12 -13.62 -7.66
C HIS A 208 8.07 -12.95 -6.76
N VAL A 209 8.51 -12.07 -5.87
CA VAL A 209 7.64 -11.00 -5.34
C VAL A 209 7.08 -10.30 -6.58
N GLY A 210 5.75 -10.29 -6.74
CA GLY A 210 5.08 -9.93 -7.99
C GLY A 210 5.53 -8.59 -8.58
N PRO A 211 5.13 -8.27 -9.83
CA PRO A 211 5.56 -7.06 -10.51
C PRO A 211 5.41 -5.82 -9.61
N CYS A 212 6.49 -5.07 -9.46
CA CYS A 212 6.58 -3.96 -8.51
C CYS A 212 5.75 -2.72 -8.91
N TRP A 213 4.93 -2.83 -9.95
CA TRP A 213 4.00 -1.80 -10.43
C TRP A 213 2.52 -2.22 -10.36
N GLU A 214 2.21 -3.51 -10.12
CA GLU A 214 0.82 -3.96 -9.96
C GLU A 214 0.24 -3.49 -8.62
N ASN A 215 -1.08 -3.31 -8.56
CA ASN A 215 -1.77 -2.82 -7.39
C ASN A 215 -3.07 -3.60 -7.14
N ASP A 216 -3.61 -3.51 -5.93
CA ASP A 216 -4.85 -4.19 -5.52
C ASP A 216 -6.12 -3.35 -5.73
N SER A 217 -6.02 -2.24 -6.47
CA SER A 217 -7.16 -1.35 -6.74
C SER A 217 -8.03 -1.86 -7.88
N LEU A 218 -9.34 -1.63 -7.77
CA LEU A 218 -10.29 -1.89 -8.86
C LEU A 218 -10.33 -0.75 -9.91
N LEU A 219 -9.38 0.20 -9.85
CA LEU A 219 -9.20 1.28 -10.81
C LEU A 219 -8.35 0.81 -12.00
N LEU A 220 -8.99 0.18 -12.98
CA LEU A 220 -8.33 -0.48 -14.12
C LEU A 220 -7.77 0.47 -15.19
N ASP A 221 -8.03 1.77 -15.08
CA ASP A 221 -7.66 2.79 -16.07
C ASP A 221 -6.76 3.90 -15.52
N GLY A 222 -6.36 3.84 -14.25
CA GLY A 222 -5.60 4.90 -13.57
C GLY A 222 -4.25 4.42 -13.04
N GLY A 223 -3.17 5.02 -13.53
CA GLY A 223 -1.84 4.85 -12.95
C GLY A 223 -1.59 5.73 -11.73
N TRP A 224 -0.37 5.68 -11.21
CA TRP A 224 0.09 6.52 -10.11
C TRP A 224 -0.07 8.01 -10.41
N LEU A 225 -0.23 8.81 -9.36
CA LEU A 225 -0.16 10.26 -9.46
C LEU A 225 1.17 10.71 -10.06
N GLN A 226 1.13 11.73 -10.91
CA GLN A 226 2.29 12.18 -11.68
C GLN A 226 3.45 12.60 -10.76
N GLU A 227 3.16 13.27 -9.65
CA GLU A 227 4.15 13.67 -8.65
C GLU A 227 4.89 12.46 -8.04
N ASN A 228 4.20 11.33 -7.87
CA ASN A 228 4.80 10.10 -7.35
C ASN A 228 5.71 9.46 -8.39
N VAL A 229 5.30 9.46 -9.67
CA VAL A 229 6.13 8.93 -10.77
C VAL A 229 7.40 9.77 -10.94
N GLU A 230 7.31 11.10 -10.85
CA GLU A 230 8.46 12.00 -10.90
C GLU A 230 9.41 11.80 -9.71
N PHE A 231 8.85 11.57 -8.52
CA PHE A 231 9.63 11.19 -7.36
C PHE A 231 10.40 9.87 -7.60
N ILE A 232 9.72 8.80 -8.06
CA ILE A 232 10.38 7.52 -8.33
C ILE A 232 11.52 7.67 -9.35
N ARG A 233 11.27 8.40 -10.45
CA ARG A 233 12.26 8.65 -11.50
C ARG A 233 13.56 9.27 -10.98
N THR A 234 13.47 10.11 -9.94
CA THR A 234 14.63 10.84 -9.40
C THR A 234 15.23 10.18 -8.16
N TYR A 235 14.40 9.48 -7.38
CA TYR A 235 14.78 8.90 -6.10
C TYR A 235 15.32 7.47 -6.25
N VAL A 236 14.65 6.64 -7.05
CA VAL A 236 14.99 5.22 -7.23
C VAL A 236 16.01 5.08 -8.36
N THR A 237 17.29 5.13 -7.99
CA THR A 237 18.43 5.03 -8.93
C THR A 237 19.28 3.79 -8.63
N ALA A 238 20.06 3.31 -9.60
CA ALA A 238 20.93 2.15 -9.42
C ALA A 238 21.94 2.36 -8.27
N ALA A 239 22.52 3.56 -8.18
CA ALA A 239 23.42 3.94 -7.09
C ALA A 239 22.71 3.87 -5.72
N ARG A 240 21.49 4.43 -5.62
CA ARG A 240 20.74 4.43 -4.36
C ARG A 240 20.29 3.02 -3.97
N ILE A 241 19.84 2.20 -4.92
CA ILE A 241 19.51 0.80 -4.67
C ILE A 241 20.74 0.07 -4.14
N THR A 242 21.91 0.30 -4.74
CA THR A 242 23.17 -0.32 -4.29
C THR A 242 23.49 0.03 -2.84
N ASP A 243 23.43 1.32 -2.50
CA ASP A 243 23.66 1.77 -1.12
C ASP A 243 22.69 1.13 -0.12
N VAL A 244 21.41 1.05 -0.48
CA VAL A 244 20.36 0.52 0.40
C VAL A 244 20.41 -1.01 0.49
N VAL A 245 20.78 -1.72 -0.57
CA VAL A 245 21.05 -3.18 -0.50
C VAL A 245 22.20 -3.44 0.48
N HIS A 246 23.31 -2.72 0.38
CA HIS A 246 24.41 -2.88 1.34
C HIS A 246 24.00 -2.51 2.76
N GLN A 247 23.12 -1.52 2.93
CA GLN A 247 22.55 -1.21 4.24
C GLN A 247 21.67 -2.35 4.77
N ALA A 248 20.79 -2.92 3.94
CA ALA A 248 19.95 -4.06 4.31
C ALA A 248 20.80 -5.27 4.75
N VAL A 249 21.89 -5.58 4.03
CA VAL A 249 22.84 -6.63 4.44
C VAL A 249 23.44 -6.35 5.83
N ARG A 250 23.84 -5.11 6.11
CA ARG A 250 24.35 -4.74 7.44
C ARG A 250 23.31 -4.91 8.54
N VAL A 251 22.05 -4.54 8.27
CA VAL A 251 20.94 -4.69 9.21
C VAL A 251 20.67 -6.17 9.49
N LEU A 252 20.74 -7.02 8.46
CA LEU A 252 20.41 -8.44 8.54
C LEU A 252 21.59 -9.35 8.92
N GLN A 253 22.80 -8.82 9.15
CA GLN A 253 24.03 -9.62 9.33
C GLN A 253 23.94 -10.70 10.44
N ASN A 254 23.10 -10.49 11.45
CA ASN A 254 22.90 -11.41 12.59
C ASN A 254 21.49 -12.04 12.59
N GLU A 255 20.73 -11.84 11.53
CA GLU A 255 19.38 -12.36 11.37
C GLU A 255 19.40 -13.63 10.50
N PRO A 256 18.38 -14.50 10.57
CA PRO A 256 18.28 -15.71 9.75
C PRO A 256 18.41 -15.46 8.24
N GLU A 257 18.02 -14.27 7.79
CA GLU A 257 18.00 -13.81 6.40
C GLU A 257 19.39 -13.42 5.86
N SER A 258 20.42 -13.35 6.72
CA SER A 258 21.77 -12.87 6.40
C SER A 258 22.39 -13.48 5.14
N HIS A 259 22.28 -14.80 4.97
CA HIS A 259 22.84 -15.51 3.82
C HIS A 259 22.22 -15.05 2.50
N VAL A 260 20.88 -14.96 2.47
CA VAL A 260 20.15 -14.55 1.27
C VAL A 260 20.40 -13.07 0.97
N ALA A 261 20.44 -12.22 2.00
CA ALA A 261 20.79 -10.81 1.84
C ALA A 261 22.19 -10.63 1.23
N ALA A 262 23.18 -11.39 1.71
CA ALA A 262 24.54 -11.37 1.16
C ALA A 262 24.58 -11.84 -0.31
N GLN A 263 23.80 -12.87 -0.66
CA GLN A 263 23.68 -13.34 -2.04
C GLN A 263 23.11 -12.24 -2.97
N ILE A 264 22.05 -11.54 -2.54
CA ILE A 264 21.46 -10.45 -3.32
C ILE A 264 22.47 -9.32 -3.56
N ALA A 265 23.31 -8.99 -2.58
CA ALA A 265 24.34 -7.98 -2.76
C ALA A 265 25.42 -8.39 -3.77
N VAL A 266 25.79 -9.67 -3.82
CA VAL A 266 26.71 -10.19 -4.86
C VAL A 266 26.06 -10.16 -6.24
N ASP A 267 24.80 -10.61 -6.33
CA ASP A 267 24.06 -10.65 -7.59
C ASP A 267 23.81 -9.25 -8.15
N LEU A 268 23.58 -8.26 -7.29
CA LEU A 268 23.41 -6.86 -7.67
C LEU A 268 24.59 -6.36 -8.52
N GLU A 269 25.84 -6.65 -8.10
CA GLU A 269 27.03 -6.24 -8.85
C GLU A 269 27.02 -6.80 -10.27
N LEU A 270 26.58 -8.06 -10.42
CA LEU A 270 26.49 -8.77 -11.69
C LEU A 270 25.31 -8.32 -12.56
N ARG A 271 24.28 -7.71 -11.96
CA ARG A 271 22.99 -7.39 -12.60
C ARG A 271 22.75 -5.90 -12.80
N THR A 272 23.81 -5.08 -12.67
CA THR A 272 23.71 -3.61 -12.78
C THR A 272 23.05 -3.15 -14.09
N GLU A 273 23.37 -3.77 -15.23
CA GLU A 273 22.76 -3.40 -16.52
C GLU A 273 21.25 -3.68 -16.57
N LEU A 274 20.82 -4.83 -16.05
CA LEU A 274 19.39 -5.16 -15.96
C LEU A 274 18.65 -4.20 -15.02
N LEU A 275 19.27 -3.88 -13.88
CA LEU A 275 18.74 -2.92 -12.92
C LEU A 275 18.52 -1.55 -13.59
N GLU A 276 19.54 -1.02 -14.27
CA GLU A 276 19.45 0.29 -14.95
C GLU A 276 18.34 0.31 -16.00
N ARG A 277 18.21 -0.76 -16.78
CA ARG A 277 17.15 -0.90 -17.78
C ARG A 277 15.76 -0.87 -17.13
N ARG A 278 15.53 -1.71 -16.12
CA ARG A 278 14.24 -1.78 -15.40
C ARG A 278 13.90 -0.48 -14.68
N LEU A 279 14.88 0.19 -14.09
CA LEU A 279 14.68 1.52 -13.49
C LEU A 279 14.29 2.58 -14.53
N SER A 280 14.74 2.46 -15.78
CA SER A 280 14.32 3.37 -16.85
C SER A 280 12.88 3.13 -17.30
N GLU A 281 12.40 1.89 -17.20
CA GLU A 281 11.06 1.45 -17.60
C GLU A 281 10.01 1.61 -16.50
N LEU A 282 10.39 1.40 -15.23
CA LEU A 282 9.50 1.39 -14.08
C LEU A 282 8.58 2.63 -14.01
N PRO A 283 9.06 3.88 -14.20
CA PRO A 283 8.17 5.04 -14.21
C PRO A 283 7.06 4.94 -15.26
N THR A 284 7.32 4.34 -16.43
CA THR A 284 6.31 4.13 -17.47
C THR A 284 5.30 3.09 -17.01
N LEU A 285 5.75 1.97 -16.45
CA LEU A 285 4.87 0.92 -15.92
C LEU A 285 3.96 1.44 -14.80
N LEU A 286 4.45 2.35 -13.96
CA LEU A 286 3.65 2.97 -12.89
C LEU A 286 2.58 3.95 -13.40
N THR A 287 2.68 4.46 -14.65
CA THR A 287 1.66 5.38 -15.21
C THR A 287 0.42 4.68 -15.77
N VAL A 288 0.41 3.35 -15.79
CA VAL A 288 -0.59 2.53 -16.46
C VAL A 288 -1.10 1.46 -15.49
N ALA A 289 -2.43 1.32 -15.42
CA ALA A 289 -3.08 0.30 -14.59
C ALA A 289 -3.14 -1.09 -15.26
N ASP A 290 -2.66 -1.21 -16.50
CA ASP A 290 -2.80 -2.44 -17.28
C ASP A 290 -1.70 -3.46 -16.90
N GLY A 291 -2.08 -4.49 -16.15
CA GLY A 291 -1.23 -5.64 -15.80
C GLY A 291 -0.80 -6.51 -17.00
N ARG A 292 -1.04 -6.08 -18.23
CA ARG A 292 -0.51 -6.70 -19.46
C ARG A 292 0.84 -6.15 -19.90
N LEU A 293 1.30 -5.05 -19.29
CA LEU A 293 2.64 -4.54 -19.54
C LEU A 293 3.63 -5.27 -18.64
N ASP A 294 4.68 -5.79 -19.26
CA ASP A 294 5.82 -6.42 -18.59
C ASP A 294 7.09 -5.62 -18.95
N TRP A 295 8.19 -5.93 -18.25
CA TRP A 295 9.52 -5.47 -18.62
C TRP A 295 9.80 -5.73 -20.10
N SER A 296 10.54 -4.83 -20.76
CA SER A 296 11.00 -5.09 -22.11
C SER A 296 12.01 -6.25 -22.14
N GLU A 297 11.88 -7.15 -23.14
CA GLU A 297 12.83 -8.26 -23.38
C GLU A 297 14.23 -7.75 -23.80
#